data_AF-A0A3D5A833-F1
#
_entry.id   AF-A0A3D5A833-F1
#
_cell.length_a   1.000
_cell.length_b   1.000
_cell.length_c   1.000
_cell.angle_alpha   90.00
_cell.angle_beta   90.00
_cell.angle_gamma   90.00
#
_symmetry.space_group_name_H-M   'P 1'
#
loop_
_entity.id
_entity.type
_entity.pdbx_description
1 polymer ?
#
loop_
_entity_poly.entity_id
_entity_poly.type
_entity_poly.pdbx_seq_one_letter_code
_entity_poly.pdbx_strand_id
1 'polypeptide(L)'
;MTLRNLFPLSRIAFISQIPSAWQRYIEGDADNLAYLKTKAIIEMCAYHGVPVWIGCKEFGFNPLDNEVIKNTLMPDELHPNIPGHTWYANRIEDWLLRLFK
;
A
#
# COMPACT_ATOMS: atom_id res chain seq x y z
N MET A 1 -3.64 22.24 9.98
CA MET A 1 -5.05 21.91 9.65
C MET A 1 -5.09 20.44 9.24
N THR A 2 -5.93 19.60 9.84
CA THR A 2 -5.99 18.16 9.52
C THR A 2 -7.02 17.88 8.43
N LEU A 3 -6.88 16.76 7.70
CA LEU A 3 -7.89 16.32 6.71
C LEU A 3 -9.28 16.18 7.32
N ARG A 4 -9.38 15.75 8.58
CA ARG A 4 -10.66 15.67 9.31
C ARG A 4 -11.33 17.02 9.53
N ASN A 5 -10.55 18.09 9.72
CA ASN A 5 -11.10 19.44 9.86
C ASN A 5 -11.57 20.00 8.53
N LEU A 6 -10.90 19.63 7.42
CA LEU A 6 -11.26 20.05 6.07
C LEU A 6 -12.49 19.28 5.53
N PHE A 7 -12.62 18.00 5.89
CA PHE A 7 -13.62 17.10 5.35
C PHE A 7 -14.37 16.36 6.48
N PRO A 8 -15.13 17.08 7.32
CA PRO A 8 -15.68 16.53 8.56
C PRO A 8 -16.75 15.44 8.37
N LEU A 9 -17.38 15.38 7.19
CA LEU A 9 -18.42 14.38 6.87
C LEU A 9 -17.89 13.24 5.99
N SER A 10 -16.63 13.31 5.55
CA SER A 10 -16.06 12.32 4.64
C SER A 10 -15.52 11.11 5.39
N ARG A 11 -15.70 9.92 4.78
CA ARG A 11 -14.94 8.73 5.18
C ARG A 11 -13.53 8.85 4.62
N ILE A 12 -12.53 8.83 5.51
CA ILE A 12 -11.12 8.99 5.15
C ILE A 12 -10.42 7.65 5.40
N ALA A 13 -9.66 7.20 4.43
CA ALA A 13 -8.80 6.02 4.54
C ALA A 13 -7.42 6.33 3.94
N PHE A 14 -6.39 5.60 4.37
CA PHE A 14 -5.02 5.78 3.87
C PHE A 14 -4.60 4.60 3.00
N ILE A 15 -3.97 4.88 1.87
CA ILE A 15 -3.38 3.86 0.99
C ILE A 15 -1.88 4.06 1.03
N SER A 16 -1.15 3.09 1.58
CA SER A 16 0.31 3.18 1.70
C SER A 16 1.03 2.70 0.44
N GLN A 17 2.34 2.95 0.39
CA GLN A 17 3.19 2.55 -0.73
C GLN A 17 3.12 1.04 -1.04
N ILE A 18 3.14 0.71 -2.33
CA ILE A 18 3.30 -0.66 -2.82
C ILE A 18 4.79 -1.05 -2.86
N PRO A 19 5.14 -2.34 -2.95
CA PRO A 19 6.52 -2.80 -3.12
C PRO A 19 7.18 -2.24 -4.38
N SER A 20 8.49 -2.02 -4.30
CA SER A 20 9.39 -1.80 -5.44
C SER A 20 10.65 -2.65 -5.24
N ALA A 21 11.48 -2.82 -6.28
CA ALA A 21 12.74 -3.56 -6.14
C ALA A 21 13.71 -2.90 -5.17
N TRP A 22 13.66 -1.57 -5.06
CA TRP A 22 14.56 -0.78 -4.21
C TRP A 22 14.13 -0.76 -2.74
N GLN A 23 12.90 -1.17 -2.44
CA GLN A 23 12.31 -1.09 -1.10
C GLN A 23 11.53 -2.37 -0.78
N ARG A 24 12.27 -3.44 -0.52
CA ARG A 24 11.69 -4.70 -0.04
C ARG A 24 11.25 -4.56 1.42
N TYR A 25 9.98 -4.84 1.68
CA TYR A 25 9.47 -4.96 3.03
C TYR A 25 9.90 -6.29 3.65
N ILE A 26 10.46 -6.22 4.86
CA ILE A 26 10.86 -7.38 5.65
C ILE A 26 10.25 -7.19 7.05
N GLU A 27 9.32 -8.07 7.43
CA GLU A 27 8.62 -7.96 8.71
C GLU A 27 9.61 -8.10 9.88
N GLY A 28 9.57 -7.16 10.82
CA GLY A 28 10.37 -7.18 12.04
C GLY A 28 11.80 -6.67 11.87
N ASP A 29 12.23 -6.31 10.65
CA ASP A 29 13.57 -5.80 10.39
C ASP A 29 13.65 -4.29 10.72
N ALA A 30 14.20 -3.97 11.89
CA ALA A 30 14.31 -2.60 12.37
C ALA A 30 15.33 -1.74 11.62
N ASP A 31 16.20 -2.34 10.79
CA ASP A 31 17.13 -1.63 9.92
C ASP A 31 16.55 -1.40 8.51
N ASN A 32 15.40 -2.02 8.20
CA ASN A 32 14.72 -1.89 6.92
C ASN A 32 13.84 -0.64 6.86
N LEU A 33 14.20 0.30 5.98
CA LEU A 33 13.46 1.55 5.82
C LEU A 33 11.99 1.35 5.39
N ALA A 34 11.69 0.35 4.57
CA ALA A 34 10.31 0.07 4.15
C ALA A 34 9.48 -0.43 5.34
N TYR A 35 10.06 -1.30 6.20
CA TYR A 35 9.45 -1.75 7.44
C TYR A 35 9.17 -0.58 8.39
N LEU A 36 10.17 0.26 8.66
CA LEU A 36 10.02 1.43 9.54
C LEU A 36 8.94 2.39 9.04
N LYS A 37 8.90 2.69 7.75
CA LYS A 37 7.85 3.53 7.13
C LYS A 37 6.47 2.90 7.29
N THR A 38 6.32 1.62 6.96
CA THR A 38 5.05 0.91 7.11
C THR A 38 4.58 0.89 8.57
N LYS A 39 5.48 0.63 9.52
CA LYS A 39 5.19 0.66 10.96
C LYS A 39 4.68 2.04 11.39
N ALA A 40 5.39 3.10 11.03
CA ALA A 40 4.99 4.47 11.35
C ALA A 40 3.61 4.82 10.75
N ILE A 41 3.33 4.41 9.52
CA ILE A 41 2.02 4.60 8.88
C ILE A 41 0.92 3.88 9.67
N ILE A 42 1.12 2.62 10.04
CA ILE A 42 0.15 1.83 10.82
C ILE A 42 -0.15 2.50 12.16
N GLU A 43 0.90 2.88 12.90
CA GLU A 43 0.76 3.50 14.22
C GLU A 43 0.05 4.85 14.15
N MET A 44 0.41 5.71 13.19
CA MET A 44 -0.25 7.01 12.99
C MET A 44 -1.70 6.86 12.55
N CYS A 45 -2.00 5.94 11.64
CA CYS A 45 -3.37 5.67 11.20
C CYS A 45 -4.21 5.13 12.36
N ALA A 46 -3.66 4.23 13.18
CA ALA A 46 -4.33 3.72 14.37
C ALA A 46 -4.61 4.83 15.39
N TYR A 47 -3.62 5.69 15.69
CA TYR A 47 -3.79 6.83 16.60
C TYR A 47 -4.92 7.76 16.17
N HIS A 48 -5.07 8.00 14.87
CA HIS A 48 -6.13 8.84 14.33
C HIS A 48 -7.43 8.09 14.04
N GLY A 49 -7.51 6.77 14.24
CA GLY A 49 -8.67 5.96 13.85
C GLY A 49 -8.97 6.06 12.35
N VAL A 50 -7.94 6.04 11.52
CA VAL A 50 -8.03 6.03 10.05
C VAL A 50 -7.74 4.62 9.56
N PRO A 51 -8.66 3.96 8.84
CA PRO A 51 -8.39 2.66 8.24
C PRO A 51 -7.29 2.80 7.19
N VAL A 52 -6.41 1.80 7.11
CA VAL A 52 -5.24 1.81 6.24
C VAL A 52 -5.14 0.53 5.41
N TRP A 53 -4.85 0.69 4.12
CA TRP A 53 -4.44 -0.36 3.21
C TRP A 53 -2.91 -0.40 3.14
N ILE A 54 -2.32 -1.55 3.45
CA ILE A 54 -0.89 -1.74 3.62
C ILE A 54 -0.30 -2.32 2.33
N GLY A 55 0.13 -1.45 1.41
CA GLY A 55 0.51 -1.87 0.07
C GLY A 55 1.64 -2.86 0.01
N CYS A 56 2.65 -2.71 0.87
CA CYS A 56 3.74 -3.68 0.94
C CYS A 56 3.32 -5.11 1.34
N LYS A 57 2.13 -5.26 1.95
CA LYS A 57 1.54 -6.56 2.31
C LYS A 57 0.42 -6.98 1.37
N GLU A 58 -0.43 -6.05 0.98
CA GLU A 58 -1.70 -6.32 0.29
C GLU A 58 -1.58 -6.28 -1.24
N PHE A 59 -0.53 -5.66 -1.80
CA PHE A 59 -0.30 -5.64 -3.25
C PHE A 59 -0.09 -7.05 -3.83
N GLY A 60 0.36 -8.00 -3.02
CA GLY A 60 0.37 -9.43 -3.34
C GLY A 60 1.63 -9.95 -4.04
N PHE A 61 2.58 -9.10 -4.41
CA PHE A 61 3.90 -9.52 -4.90
C PHE A 61 4.94 -8.40 -4.72
N ASN A 62 6.24 -8.76 -4.64
CA ASN A 62 7.34 -7.84 -4.90
C ASN A 62 7.87 -8.09 -6.33
N PRO A 63 8.22 -7.04 -7.11
CA PRO A 63 8.75 -7.24 -8.46
C PRO A 63 10.03 -8.09 -8.53
N LEU A 64 10.77 -8.23 -7.44
CA LEU A 64 11.95 -9.11 -7.36
C LEU A 64 11.62 -10.59 -7.18
N ASP A 65 10.40 -10.94 -6.80
CA ASP A 65 10.04 -12.32 -6.47
C ASP A 65 9.73 -13.17 -7.72
N ASN A 66 9.36 -12.54 -8.84
CA ASN A 66 8.95 -13.25 -10.04
C ASN A 66 9.10 -12.40 -11.31
N GLU A 67 9.98 -12.82 -12.23
CA GLU A 67 10.23 -12.10 -13.48
C GLU A 67 9.01 -11.98 -14.40
N VAL A 68 8.16 -13.02 -14.46
CA VAL A 68 6.95 -12.99 -15.29
C VAL A 68 5.97 -11.96 -14.77
N ILE A 69 5.72 -11.94 -13.46
CA ILE A 69 4.82 -10.98 -12.82
C ILE A 69 5.41 -9.57 -12.95
N LYS A 70 6.71 -9.39 -12.73
CA LYS A 70 7.43 -8.13 -12.93
C LYS A 70 7.21 -7.59 -14.35
N ASN A 71 7.57 -8.37 -15.37
CA ASN A 71 7.48 -7.94 -16.76
C ASN A 71 6.03 -7.70 -17.21
N THR A 72 5.06 -8.35 -16.54
CA THR A 72 3.63 -8.19 -16.84
C THR A 72 3.03 -6.94 -16.18
N LEU A 73 3.38 -6.65 -14.93
CA LEU A 73 2.69 -5.67 -14.08
C LEU A 73 3.53 -4.45 -13.71
N MET A 74 4.85 -4.57 -13.61
CA MET A 74 5.76 -3.51 -13.14
C MET A 74 7.17 -3.66 -13.78
N PRO A 75 7.33 -3.39 -15.09
CA PRO A 75 8.54 -3.73 -15.82
C PRO A 75 9.79 -2.94 -15.40
N ASP A 76 9.61 -1.72 -14.88
CA ASP A 76 10.69 -0.85 -14.39
C ASP A 76 10.97 -1.03 -12.89
N GLU A 77 10.37 -2.05 -12.28
CA GLU A 77 10.57 -2.42 -10.88
C GLU A 77 10.09 -1.39 -9.84
N LEU A 78 9.34 -0.37 -10.28
CA LEU A 78 8.86 0.72 -9.43
C LEU A 78 7.42 1.13 -9.74
N HIS A 79 7.08 1.36 -11.01
CA HIS A 79 5.79 1.87 -11.44
C HIS A 79 4.96 0.76 -12.10
N PRO A 80 3.73 0.51 -11.62
CA PRO A 80 2.84 -0.39 -12.32
C PRO A 80 2.58 0.13 -13.76
N ASN A 81 2.55 -0.77 -14.73
CA ASN A 81 2.04 -0.46 -16.07
C ASN A 81 0.49 -0.52 -16.06
N ILE A 82 -0.16 -0.46 -17.23
CA ILE A 82 -1.62 -0.53 -17.33
C ILE A 82 -2.19 -1.80 -16.64
N PRO A 83 -1.76 -3.03 -16.99
CA PRO A 83 -2.13 -4.24 -16.26
C PRO A 83 -1.87 -4.16 -14.75
N GLY A 84 -0.72 -3.62 -14.34
CA GLY A 84 -0.36 -3.44 -12.93
C GLY A 84 -1.28 -2.48 -12.19
N HIS A 85 -1.70 -1.39 -12.84
CA HIS A 85 -2.69 -0.47 -12.28
C HIS A 85 -4.07 -1.11 -12.16
N THR A 86 -4.49 -1.94 -13.13
CA THR A 86 -5.73 -2.73 -13.00
C THR A 86 -5.65 -3.71 -11.83
N TRP A 87 -4.54 -4.45 -11.69
CA TRP A 87 -4.29 -5.35 -10.55
C TRP A 87 -4.37 -4.60 -9.21
N TYR A 88 -3.75 -3.41 -9.15
CA TYR A 88 -3.76 -2.55 -7.97
C TYR A 88 -5.18 -2.09 -7.63
N ALA A 89 -5.90 -1.55 -8.61
CA ALA A 89 -7.24 -1.00 -8.43
C ALA A 89 -8.22 -2.04 -7.89
N ASN A 90 -8.20 -3.27 -8.44
CA ASN A 90 -9.10 -4.35 -7.99
C ASN A 90 -8.89 -4.70 -6.51
N ARG A 91 -7.64 -4.68 -6.03
CA ARG A 91 -7.33 -4.95 -4.61
C ARG A 91 -7.78 -3.85 -3.67
N ILE A 92 -7.67 -2.60 -4.13
CA ILE A 92 -8.18 -1.44 -3.39
C ILE A 92 -9.71 -1.50 -3.34
N GLU A 93 -10.37 -1.81 -4.45
CA GLU A 93 -11.81 -2.00 -4.52
C GLU A 93 -12.28 -3.08 -3.52
N ASP A 94 -11.66 -4.27 -3.54
CA ASP A 94 -11.97 -5.35 -2.61
C ASP A 94 -11.78 -4.95 -1.14
N TRP A 95 -10.78 -4.13 -0.84
CA TRP A 95 -10.58 -3.59 0.50
C TRP A 95 -11.66 -2.57 0.90
N LEU A 96 -11.98 -1.62 0.03
CA LEU A 96 -13.03 -0.62 0.27
C LEU A 96 -14.40 -1.29 0.46
N LEU A 97 -14.71 -2.30 -0.35
CA LEU A 97 -15.96 -3.08 -0.24
C LEU A 97 -16.05 -3.85 1.08
N ARG A 98 -14.92 -4.27 1.69
CA ARG A 98 -14.91 -4.90 3.02
C ARG A 98 -15.03 -3.89 4.15
N LEU A 99 -14.49 -2.69 3.98
CA LEU A 99 -14.48 -1.64 4.99
C LEU A 99 -15.87 -0.98 5.17
N PHE A 100 -16.69 -0.97 4.13
CA PHE A 100 -17.96 -0.26 4.09
C PHE A 100 -19.20 -1.17 4.02
N LYS A 101 -19.01 -2.48 4.18
CA LYS A 101 -20.09 -3.42 4.54
C LYS A 101 -20.42 -3.26 6.02
#